data_AF-A0A7C3SJL5-F1
#
_entry.id   AF-A0A7C3SJL5-F1
#
_cell.length_a   1.000
_cell.length_b   1.000
_cell.length_c   1.000
_cell.angle_alpha   90.00
_cell.angle_beta   90.00
_cell.angle_gamma   90.00
#
_symmetry.space_group_name_H-M   'P 1'
#
loop_
_entity.id
_entity.type
_entity.pdbx_description
1 polymer ?
#
loop_
_entity_poly.entity_id
_entity_poly.type
_entity_poly.pdbx_seq_one_letter_code
_entity_poly.pdbx_strand_id
1 'polypeptide(L)'
;MPYIAEGRKELDDLIDQLAERIVRRAQAQGSEGAFAGLLNYACTRLALKTVRLQFGAMRYWLIAILTGTFKNIADEFYRRVAAPYEDKQMKRHGDVDLYAEFLREIDQRQ
;
A
#
# COMPACT_ATOMS: atom_id res chain seq x y z
N MET A 1 -0.83 8.32 -6.81
CA MET A 1 -1.06 9.11 -5.58
C MET A 1 -2.54 9.02 -5.21
N PRO A 2 -2.91 8.68 -3.95
CA PRO A 2 -4.28 8.35 -3.54
C PRO A 2 -5.22 9.57 -3.38
N TYR A 3 -4.84 10.73 -3.92
CA TYR A 3 -5.45 12.02 -3.58
C TYR A 3 -6.64 12.40 -4.47
N ILE A 4 -7.47 11.44 -4.89
CA ILE A 4 -8.66 11.75 -5.71
C ILE A 4 -9.68 12.55 -4.88
N ALA A 5 -9.91 13.84 -5.08
CA ALA A 5 -10.82 14.58 -4.21
C ALA A 5 -12.31 14.20 -4.45
N GLU A 6 -12.63 13.86 -5.68
CA GLU A 6 -14.00 13.57 -6.14
C GLU A 6 -14.29 12.07 -6.19
N GLY A 7 -15.55 11.68 -5.97
CA GLY A 7 -16.01 10.30 -6.09
C GLY A 7 -15.65 9.34 -4.95
N ARG A 8 -14.88 9.77 -3.93
CA ARG A 8 -14.50 8.90 -2.78
C ARG A 8 -15.72 8.36 -2.04
N LYS A 9 -16.65 9.24 -1.69
CA LYS A 9 -17.81 8.91 -0.86
C LYS A 9 -18.68 7.79 -1.45
N GLU A 10 -18.74 7.69 -2.77
CA GLU A 10 -19.50 6.63 -3.45
C GLU A 10 -18.82 5.25 -3.32
N LEU A 11 -17.52 5.24 -3.05
CA LEU A 11 -16.73 4.03 -2.88
C LEU A 11 -16.56 3.64 -1.41
N ASP A 12 -16.57 4.60 -0.49
CA ASP A 12 -16.27 4.39 0.94
C ASP A 12 -17.15 3.28 1.54
N ASP A 13 -18.48 3.35 1.40
CA ASP A 13 -19.39 2.32 1.93
C ASP A 13 -19.14 0.93 1.34
N LEU A 14 -18.74 0.84 0.07
CA LEU A 14 -18.43 -0.43 -0.59
C LEU A 14 -17.08 -1.00 -0.13
N ILE A 15 -16.11 -0.12 0.11
CA ILE A 15 -14.79 -0.46 0.63
C ILE A 15 -14.92 -0.98 2.05
N ASP A 16 -15.70 -0.31 2.90
CA ASP A 16 -15.94 -0.72 4.29
C ASP A 16 -16.59 -2.10 4.34
N GLN A 17 -17.64 -2.33 3.54
CA GLN A 17 -18.28 -3.64 3.43
C GLN A 17 -17.33 -4.74 2.94
N LEU A 18 -16.43 -4.43 2.00
CA LEU A 18 -15.44 -5.39 1.52
C LEU A 18 -14.40 -5.70 2.61
N ALA A 19 -13.92 -4.68 3.33
CA ALA A 19 -12.99 -4.82 4.42
C ALA A 19 -13.56 -5.71 5.54
N GLU A 20 -14.79 -5.47 5.96
CA GLU A 20 -15.47 -6.32 6.95
C GLU A 20 -15.53 -7.79 6.51
N ARG A 21 -15.84 -8.04 5.24
CA ARG A 21 -15.89 -9.41 4.70
C ARG A 21 -14.52 -10.06 4.66
N ILE A 22 -13.47 -9.32 4.31
CA ILE A 22 -12.08 -9.81 4.34
C ILE A 22 -11.72 -10.21 5.77
N VAL A 23 -11.98 -9.35 6.76
CA VAL A 23 -11.67 -9.61 8.17
C VAL A 23 -12.43 -10.84 8.69
N ARG A 24 -13.76 -10.90 8.47
CA ARG A 24 -14.57 -12.06 8.90
C ARG A 24 -14.07 -13.37 8.28
N ARG A 25 -13.66 -13.35 7.00
CA ARG A 25 -13.12 -14.53 6.32
C ARG A 25 -11.72 -14.90 6.81
N ALA A 26 -10.86 -13.92 7.09
CA ALA A 26 -9.54 -14.15 7.66
C ALA A 26 -9.62 -14.79 9.05
N GLN A 27 -10.50 -14.26 9.92
CA GLN A 27 -10.75 -14.79 11.26
C GLN A 27 -11.23 -16.25 11.22
N ALA A 28 -12.12 -16.58 10.28
CA ALA A 28 -12.60 -17.95 10.10
C ALA A 28 -11.50 -18.95 9.67
N GLN A 29 -10.38 -18.48 9.11
CA GLN A 29 -9.23 -19.31 8.72
C GLN A 29 -8.23 -19.53 9.86
N GLY A 30 -8.33 -18.81 10.98
CA GLY A 30 -7.54 -19.05 12.19
C GLY A 30 -6.05 -18.69 12.11
N SER A 31 -5.61 -17.95 11.08
CA SER A 31 -4.23 -17.46 10.95
C SER A 31 -4.18 -15.94 10.91
N GLU A 32 -3.30 -15.34 11.70
CA GLU A 32 -3.09 -13.88 11.73
C GLU A 32 -2.70 -13.31 10.37
N GLY A 33 -2.08 -14.10 9.49
CA GLY A 33 -1.70 -13.69 8.14
C GLY A 33 -2.77 -13.87 7.07
N ALA A 34 -3.91 -14.51 7.38
CA ALA A 34 -4.92 -14.87 6.38
C ALA A 34 -5.53 -13.65 5.66
N PHE A 35 -5.61 -12.50 6.32
CA PHE A 35 -6.11 -11.27 5.72
C PHE A 35 -5.25 -10.80 4.54
N ALA A 36 -3.93 -11.05 4.57
CA ALA A 36 -3.01 -10.59 3.53
C ALA A 36 -3.31 -11.25 2.18
N GLY A 37 -3.58 -12.56 2.18
CA GLY A 37 -3.97 -13.29 0.96
C GLY A 37 -5.31 -12.82 0.40
N LEU A 38 -6.30 -12.61 1.27
CA LEU A 38 -7.63 -12.12 0.88
C LEU A 38 -7.59 -10.69 0.35
N LEU A 39 -6.82 -9.81 1.00
CA LEU A 39 -6.62 -8.43 0.56
C LEU A 39 -5.89 -8.39 -0.80
N ASN A 40 -4.84 -9.19 -0.97
CA ASN A 40 -4.13 -9.30 -2.23
C ASN A 40 -5.04 -9.77 -3.37
N TYR A 41 -5.87 -10.80 -3.11
CA TYR A 41 -6.87 -11.27 -4.06
C TYR A 41 -7.88 -10.17 -4.40
N ALA A 42 -8.43 -9.48 -3.39
CA ALA A 42 -9.42 -8.42 -3.58
C ALA A 42 -8.86 -7.28 -4.44
N CYS A 43 -7.67 -6.78 -4.12
CA CYS A 43 -6.98 -5.73 -4.88
C CYS A 43 -6.71 -6.16 -6.32
N THR A 44 -6.15 -7.36 -6.52
CA THR A 44 -5.84 -7.90 -7.84
C THR A 44 -7.10 -8.03 -8.69
N ARG A 45 -8.14 -8.65 -8.12
CA ARG A 45 -9.41 -8.88 -8.83
C ARG A 45 -10.12 -7.57 -9.15
N LEU A 46 -10.11 -6.61 -8.22
CA LEU A 46 -10.69 -5.28 -8.44
C LEU A 46 -9.98 -4.59 -9.60
N ALA A 47 -8.65 -4.53 -9.59
CA ALA A 47 -7.88 -3.90 -10.67
C ALA A 47 -8.16 -4.53 -12.05
N LEU A 48 -8.13 -5.87 -12.15
CA LEU A 48 -8.41 -6.57 -13.39
C LEU A 48 -9.85 -6.35 -13.88
N LYS A 49 -10.82 -6.35 -12.95
CA LYS A 49 -12.23 -6.11 -13.28
C LYS A 49 -12.46 -4.67 -13.75
N THR A 50 -11.84 -3.68 -13.10
CA THR A 50 -11.87 -2.28 -13.53
C THR A 50 -11.30 -2.13 -14.94
N VAL A 51 -10.17 -2.76 -15.25
CA VAL A 51 -9.61 -2.75 -16.61
C VAL A 51 -10.58 -3.37 -17.62
N ARG A 52 -11.18 -4.52 -17.29
CA ARG A 52 -12.12 -5.21 -18.18
C ARG A 52 -13.37 -4.36 -18.45
N LEU A 53 -13.91 -3.69 -17.44
CA LEU A 53 -15.10 -2.84 -17.57
C LEU A 53 -14.80 -1.55 -18.34
N GLN A 54 -13.65 -0.92 -18.08
CA GLN A 54 -13.30 0.36 -18.69
C GLN A 54 -12.79 0.23 -20.14
N PHE A 55 -11.98 -0.79 -20.43
CA PHE A 55 -11.23 -0.89 -21.69
C PHE A 55 -11.60 -2.10 -22.53
N GLY A 56 -12.41 -3.02 -22.00
CA GLY A 56 -12.83 -4.24 -22.70
C GLY A 56 -11.75 -5.31 -22.84
N ALA A 57 -10.47 -4.97 -22.94
CA ALA A 57 -9.37 -5.92 -23.08
C ALA A 57 -8.08 -5.43 -22.39
N MET A 58 -7.23 -6.38 -21.99
CA MET A 58 -5.91 -6.08 -21.42
C MET A 58 -4.93 -5.64 -22.52
N ARG A 59 -4.15 -4.60 -22.25
CA ARG A 59 -3.08 -4.10 -23.12
C ARG A 59 -1.81 -3.89 -22.28
N TYR A 60 -0.64 -3.99 -22.89
CA TYR A 60 0.63 -3.93 -22.16
C TYR A 60 0.79 -2.64 -21.32
N TRP A 61 0.41 -1.49 -21.87
CA TRP A 61 0.48 -0.21 -21.15
C TRP A 61 -0.44 -0.17 -19.90
N LEU A 62 -1.54 -0.94 -19.89
CA LEU A 62 -2.40 -1.07 -18.71
C LEU A 62 -1.72 -1.88 -17.60
N ILE A 63 -0.90 -2.88 -17.96
CA ILE A 63 -0.08 -3.62 -16.99
C ILE A 63 0.91 -2.66 -16.32
N ALA A 64 1.60 -1.83 -17.09
CA ALA A 64 2.52 -0.83 -16.56
C ALA A 64 1.80 0.15 -15.61
N ILE A 65 0.61 0.63 -15.97
CA ILE A 65 -0.21 1.50 -15.11
C ILE A 65 -0.62 0.80 -13.81
N LEU A 66 -1.11 -0.44 -13.87
CA LEU A 66 -1.52 -1.17 -12.68
C LEU A 66 -0.34 -1.43 -11.75
N THR A 67 0.79 -1.89 -12.29
CA THR A 67 2.02 -2.12 -11.51
C THR A 67 2.51 -0.82 -10.86
N GLY A 68 2.57 0.28 -11.62
CA GLY A 68 2.95 1.58 -11.07
C GLY A 68 1.97 2.09 -10.01
N THR A 69 0.68 1.82 -10.17
CA THR A 69 -0.35 2.16 -9.18
C THR A 69 -0.15 1.39 -7.88
N PHE A 70 0.05 0.07 -7.94
CA PHE A 70 0.29 -0.74 -6.74
C PHE A 70 1.62 -0.41 -6.06
N LYS A 71 2.68 -0.14 -6.82
CA LYS A 71 3.96 0.33 -6.26
C LYS A 71 3.78 1.63 -5.49
N ASN A 72 3.09 2.61 -6.08
CA ASN A 72 2.78 3.87 -5.41
C ASN A 72 1.95 3.67 -4.13
N ILE A 73 1.01 2.72 -4.11
CA ILE A 73 0.22 2.40 -2.90
C ILE A 73 1.14 1.86 -1.80
N ALA A 74 2.01 0.90 -2.13
CA ALA A 74 2.96 0.32 -1.18
C ALA A 74 3.92 1.38 -0.62
N ASP A 75 4.45 2.26 -1.48
CA ASP A 75 5.37 3.32 -1.08
C ASP A 75 4.70 4.34 -0.17
N GLU A 76 3.43 4.68 -0.41
CA GLU A 76 2.67 5.56 0.48
C GLU A 76 2.36 4.90 1.84
N PHE A 77 2.10 3.59 1.89
CA PHE A 77 1.97 2.90 3.18
C PHE A 77 3.27 2.98 3.98
N TYR A 78 4.41 2.72 3.35
CA TYR A 78 5.69 2.83 4.02
C TYR A 78 5.92 4.27 4.52
N ARG A 79 5.78 5.26 3.63
CA ARG A 79 6.06 6.67 3.94
C ARG A 79 5.13 7.26 5.00
N ARG A 80 3.85 6.90 5.00
CA ARG A 80 2.84 7.52 5.87
C ARG A 80 2.57 6.75 7.16
N VAL A 81 2.82 5.44 7.16
CA VAL A 81 2.50 4.58 8.31
C VAL A 81 3.76 4.00 8.95
N ALA A 82 4.64 3.39 8.15
CA ALA A 82 5.86 2.76 8.67
C ALA A 82 6.89 3.79 9.14
N ALA A 83 7.24 4.78 8.30
CA ALA A 83 8.28 5.76 8.64
C ALA A 83 7.99 6.52 9.95
N PRO A 84 6.78 7.04 10.23
CA PRO A 84 6.50 7.66 11.53
C PRO A 84 6.56 6.71 12.73
N TYR A 85 6.34 5.41 12.50
CA TYR A 85 6.54 4.39 13.52
C TYR A 85 8.03 4.14 13.74
N GLU A 86 8.82 4.01 12.67
CA GLU A 86 10.28 3.83 12.71
C GLU A 86 10.97 5.03 13.38
N ASP A 87 10.58 6.26 13.08
CA ASP A 87 11.06 7.47 13.74
C ASP A 87 10.89 7.40 15.28
N LYS A 88 9.78 6.81 15.75
CA LYS A 88 9.53 6.62 17.19
C LYS A 88 10.42 5.52 17.77
N GLN A 89 10.69 4.46 17.01
CA GLN A 89 11.57 3.38 17.44
C GLN A 89 13.03 3.84 17.48
N MET A 90 13.49 4.60 16.48
CA MET A 90 14.82 5.21 16.47
C MET A 90 15.05 6.10 17.69
N LYS A 91 14.06 6.92 18.07
CA LYS A 91 14.15 7.75 19.29
C LYS A 91 14.25 6.93 20.58
N ARG A 92 13.72 5.70 20.60
CA ARG A 92 13.69 4.82 21.78
C ARG A 92 14.91 3.92 21.88
N HIS A 93 15.40 3.42 20.74
CA HIS A 93 16.40 2.37 20.68
C HIS A 93 17.73 2.82 20.07
N GLY A 94 17.81 4.07 19.60
CA GLY A 94 18.89 4.51 18.73
C GLY A 94 18.65 4.05 17.29
N ASP A 95 19.52 4.50 16.40
CA ASP A 95 19.56 4.08 15.00
C ASP A 95 20.94 3.46 14.70
N VAL A 96 21.12 2.91 13.51
CA VAL A 96 22.42 2.40 13.05
C VAL A 96 23.40 3.58 12.96
N ASP A 97 24.49 3.48 13.70
CA ASP A 97 25.54 4.50 13.83
C ASP A 97 26.13 4.95 12.49
N LEU A 98 26.33 4.02 11.56
CA LEU A 98 26.86 4.29 10.22
C LEU A 98 26.00 5.26 9.39
N TYR A 99 24.67 5.33 9.61
CA TYR A 99 23.85 6.30 8.90
C TYR A 99 24.25 7.74 9.24
N ALA A 100 24.55 8.02 10.52
CA ALA A 100 25.02 9.33 10.94
C ALA A 100 26.42 9.64 10.41
N GLU A 101 27.29 8.63 10.27
CA GLU A 101 28.61 8.79 9.66
C GLU A 101 28.52 9.17 8.19
N PHE A 102 27.76 8.42 7.39
CA PHE A 102 27.62 8.71 5.97
C PHE A 102 26.93 10.04 5.68
N LEU A 103 25.95 10.45 6.51
CA LEU A 103 25.35 11.78 6.37
C LEU A 103 26.38 12.90 6.58
N ARG A 104 27.28 12.77 7.59
CA ARG A 104 28.37 13.73 7.80
C ARG A 104 29.34 13.77 6.61
N GLU A 105 29.69 12.62 6.03
CA GLU A 105 30.56 12.57 4.85
C GLU A 105 29.95 13.27 3.64
N ILE A 106 28.64 13.11 3.43
CA ILE A 106 27.92 13.75 2.32
C ILE A 106 27.93 15.28 2.50
N ASP A 107 27.65 15.76 3.70
CA ASP A 107 27.63 17.20 4.00
C ASP A 107 29.01 17.86 3.85
N GLN A 108 30.10 17.14 4.15
CA GLN A 108 31.47 17.62 4.00
C GLN A 108 31.94 17.70 2.53
N ARG A 109 31.21 17.07 1.59
CA ARG A 109 31.54 17.04 0.16
C ARG A 109 30.75 18.07 -0.67
N GLN A 110 29.87 18.85 -0.04
CA GLN A 110 29.16 19.99 -0.65
C GLN A 110 29.93 21.29 -0.43
#